data_AF-A0A244E6P7-F1
#
_entry.id   AF-A0A244E6P7-F1
#
_cell.length_a   1.000
_cell.length_b   1.000
_cell.length_c   1.000
_cell.angle_alpha   90.00
_cell.angle_beta   90.00
_cell.angle_gamma   90.00
#
_symmetry.space_group_name_H-M   'P 1'
#
loop_
_entity.id
_entity.type
_entity.pdbx_description
1 polymer ?
#
loop_
_entity_poly.entity_id
_entity_poly.type
_entity_poly.pdbx_seq_one_letter_code
_entity_poly.pdbx_strand_id
1 'polypeptide(L)'
;MPALLVLLVAGAGAGYYLWSQRADAGKVAIAPAPAPSAERVASLESVRAFLASSPDAAQARTWAAELAKTGKLLDGQFLLGKYAAEKGDAEAARTLGAFYDPDSWTKETSPLPSANPIEAARWFKQAAEAGDAEAQYRYAMLLKKGRTDEADGPEQSVAWLRKAADQGHEAAKKALDTP
;
A
#
# COMPACT_ATOMS: atom_id res chain seq x y z
N MET A 1 63.18 7.53 -52.93
CA MET A 1 63.88 8.50 -52.07
C MET A 1 63.06 8.66 -50.79
N PRO A 2 63.63 8.49 -49.59
CA PRO A 2 62.85 8.33 -48.36
C PRO A 2 62.47 9.69 -47.76
N ALA A 3 61.30 9.78 -47.14
CA ALA A 3 61.02 10.79 -46.13
C ALA A 3 60.15 10.14 -45.05
N LEU A 4 60.83 9.83 -43.94
CA LEU A 4 60.26 9.53 -42.63
C LEU A 4 59.44 10.74 -42.18
N LEU A 5 58.20 10.54 -41.73
CA LEU A 5 57.66 11.37 -40.65
C LEU A 5 56.85 10.46 -39.71
N VAL A 6 57.49 10.11 -38.60
CA VAL A 6 56.84 9.55 -37.42
C VAL A 6 56.19 10.71 -36.68
N LEU A 7 54.88 10.64 -36.44
CA LEU A 7 54.20 11.41 -35.41
C LEU A 7 53.24 10.49 -34.69
N LEU A 8 53.68 10.06 -33.51
CA LEU A 8 52.88 9.43 -32.48
C LEU A 8 52.23 10.57 -31.69
N VAL A 9 50.94 10.46 -31.36
CA VAL A 9 50.40 10.59 -29.99
C VAL A 9 48.86 10.49 -30.03
N ALA A 10 48.41 9.41 -29.40
CA ALA A 10 47.21 9.17 -28.59
C ALA A 10 45.90 9.96 -28.85
N GLY A 11 44.84 9.19 -29.09
CA GLY A 11 43.46 9.63 -28.88
C GLY A 11 42.52 8.43 -28.93
N ALA A 12 42.20 7.90 -27.75
CA ALA A 12 41.36 6.72 -27.55
C ALA A 12 39.91 6.94 -28.00
N GLY A 13 39.25 5.87 -28.45
CA GLY A 13 37.80 5.85 -28.63
C GLY A 13 37.34 4.80 -29.63
N ALA A 14 37.36 3.53 -29.22
CA ALA A 14 36.78 2.44 -29.98
C ALA A 14 35.27 2.69 -30.19
N GLY A 15 34.87 2.86 -31.45
CA GLY A 15 33.49 2.70 -31.86
C GLY A 15 33.19 1.23 -32.10
N TYR A 16 32.00 0.77 -31.69
CA TYR A 16 31.29 -0.29 -32.36
C TYR A 16 29.80 0.04 -32.44
N TYR A 17 29.30 -0.11 -33.66
CA TYR A 17 27.94 0.08 -34.13
C TYR A 17 26.92 -0.80 -33.37
N LEU A 18 25.65 -0.38 -33.30
CA LEU A 18 24.55 -1.02 -34.05
C LEU A 18 23.21 -0.28 -33.88
N TRP A 19 22.51 -0.25 -35.00
CA TRP A 19 21.25 0.41 -35.32
C TRP A 19 20.11 -0.60 -35.17
N SER A 20 18.98 -0.23 -34.54
CA SER A 20 17.65 -0.69 -35.00
C SER A 20 16.49 -0.11 -34.19
N GLN A 21 15.48 0.33 -34.94
CA GLN A 21 14.10 0.65 -34.57
C GLN A 21 13.79 2.08 -34.11
N ARG A 22 13.65 2.94 -35.12
CA ARG A 22 12.64 4.00 -35.13
C ARG A 22 11.31 3.33 -35.49
N ALA A 23 10.48 3.06 -34.49
CA ALA A 23 9.06 2.83 -34.65
C ALA A 23 8.35 3.44 -33.44
N ASP A 24 7.40 4.32 -33.71
CA ASP A 24 6.47 4.98 -32.79
C ASP A 24 7.02 6.02 -31.79
N ALA A 25 6.99 7.26 -32.24
CA ALA A 25 6.82 8.40 -31.36
C ALA A 25 5.43 8.35 -30.72
N GLY A 26 5.34 7.96 -29.44
CA GLY A 26 4.08 8.01 -28.69
C GLY A 26 4.15 7.39 -27.31
N LYS A 27 4.65 8.16 -26.33
CA LYS A 27 4.82 7.84 -24.89
C LYS A 27 6.01 6.93 -24.58
N VAL A 28 7.15 7.57 -24.29
CA VAL A 28 8.16 6.97 -23.43
C VAL A 28 7.49 6.79 -22.07
N ALA A 29 7.08 5.56 -21.74
CA ALA A 29 6.69 5.21 -20.38
C ALA A 29 7.97 5.31 -19.53
N ILE A 30 8.22 6.50 -18.98
CA ILE A 30 9.16 6.67 -17.89
C ILE A 30 8.61 5.77 -16.79
N ALA A 31 9.32 4.69 -16.46
CA ALA A 31 8.93 3.82 -15.36
C ALA A 31 8.59 4.72 -14.16
N PRO A 32 7.43 4.53 -13.50
CA PRO A 32 7.03 5.40 -12.41
C PRO A 32 8.17 5.42 -11.39
N ALA A 33 8.65 6.61 -11.06
CA ALA A 33 9.79 6.76 -10.18
C ALA A 33 9.58 5.89 -8.94
N PRO A 34 10.59 5.09 -8.52
CA PRO A 34 10.44 4.28 -7.32
C PRO A 34 9.98 5.17 -6.19
N ALA A 35 9.11 4.63 -5.31
CA ALA A 35 8.73 5.30 -4.08
C ALA A 35 9.98 5.94 -3.46
N PRO A 36 9.92 7.21 -3.04
CA PRO A 36 11.09 7.89 -2.51
C PRO A 36 11.72 7.00 -1.44
N SER A 37 13.02 6.75 -1.57
CA SER A 37 13.80 6.15 -0.50
C SER A 37 13.52 6.95 0.78
N ALA A 38 13.43 6.28 1.93
CA ALA A 38 13.16 6.89 3.23
C ALA A 38 14.12 8.05 3.60
N GLU A 39 15.20 8.23 2.83
CA GLU A 39 16.18 9.32 2.92
C GLU A 39 15.70 10.65 2.30
N ARG A 40 14.68 10.66 1.42
CA ARG A 40 13.98 11.91 1.08
C ARG A 40 13.09 12.29 2.26
N VAL A 41 13.24 13.52 2.76
CA VAL A 41 12.55 14.06 3.94
C VAL A 41 11.10 13.58 3.99
N ALA A 42 10.80 12.73 4.98
CA ALA A 42 9.45 12.23 5.25
C ALA A 42 8.57 13.38 5.74
N SER A 43 7.94 14.08 4.80
CA SER A 43 7.02 15.19 5.05
C SER A 43 5.70 14.96 4.33
N LEU A 44 4.65 15.62 4.83
CA LEU A 44 3.33 15.56 4.21
C LEU A 44 3.35 16.13 2.78
N GLU A 45 4.19 17.12 2.51
CA GLU A 45 4.39 17.69 1.17
C GLU A 45 5.02 16.67 0.21
N SER A 46 6.06 15.96 0.64
CA SER A 46 6.67 14.89 -0.15
C SER A 46 5.66 13.80 -0.50
N VAL A 47 4.81 13.39 0.46
CA VAL A 47 3.74 12.41 0.25
C VAL A 47 2.74 12.91 -0.80
N ARG A 48 2.28 14.15 -0.67
CA ARG A 48 1.34 14.75 -1.64
C ARG A 48 1.94 14.85 -3.04
N ALA A 49 3.20 15.28 -3.16
CA ALA A 49 3.89 15.39 -4.44
C ALA A 49 4.04 14.03 -5.13
N PHE A 50 4.38 12.99 -4.38
CA PHE A 50 4.43 11.63 -4.90
C PHE A 50 3.06 11.13 -5.36
N LEU A 51 2.01 11.28 -4.55
CA LEU A 51 0.65 10.87 -4.95
C LEU A 51 0.17 11.62 -6.20
N ALA A 52 0.56 12.90 -6.36
CA ALA A 52 0.28 13.69 -7.55
C ALA A 52 0.94 13.14 -8.82
N SER A 53 2.05 12.40 -8.70
CA SER A 53 2.68 11.68 -9.82
C SER A 53 1.91 10.41 -10.25
N SER A 54 0.80 10.10 -9.57
CA SER A 54 -0.07 8.95 -9.82
C SER A 54 0.66 7.59 -9.81
N PRO A 55 1.36 7.25 -8.71
CA PRO A 55 2.07 5.99 -8.58
C PRO A 55 1.11 4.81 -8.62
N ASP A 56 1.63 3.59 -8.82
CA ASP A 56 0.80 2.40 -8.63
C ASP A 56 0.51 2.15 -7.12
N ALA A 57 -0.44 1.24 -6.85
CA ALA A 57 -0.84 0.94 -5.49
C ALA A 57 0.28 0.30 -4.66
N ALA A 58 1.14 -0.50 -5.29
CA ALA A 58 2.25 -1.17 -4.61
C ALA A 58 3.32 -0.17 -4.17
N GLN A 59 3.66 0.80 -5.01
CA GLN A 59 4.59 1.88 -4.66
C GLN A 59 4.07 2.71 -3.49
N ALA A 60 2.77 3.05 -3.49
CA ALA A 60 2.15 3.76 -2.37
C ALA A 60 2.15 2.92 -1.08
N ARG A 61 1.77 1.64 -1.15
CA ARG A 61 1.81 0.71 0.00
C ARG A 61 3.23 0.56 0.55
N THR A 62 4.23 0.37 -0.32
CA THR A 62 5.63 0.24 0.10
C THR A 62 6.08 1.47 0.88
N TRP A 63 5.76 2.67 0.40
CA TRP A 63 6.15 3.85 1.14
C TRP A 63 5.39 4.01 2.46
N ALA A 64 4.10 3.67 2.50
CA ALA A 64 3.35 3.64 3.75
C ALA A 64 4.03 2.73 4.78
N ALA A 65 4.47 1.53 4.36
CA ALA A 65 5.18 0.59 5.21
C ALA A 65 6.54 1.12 5.69
N GLU A 66 7.31 1.80 4.83
CA GLU A 66 8.56 2.46 5.26
C GLU A 66 8.32 3.56 6.30
N LEU A 67 7.29 4.40 6.10
CA LEU A 67 6.91 5.41 7.08
C LEU A 67 6.48 4.77 8.41
N ALA A 68 5.73 3.67 8.37
CA ALA A 68 5.30 2.95 9.57
C ALA A 68 6.48 2.46 10.42
N LYS A 69 7.59 2.01 9.81
CA LYS A 69 8.82 1.63 10.53
C LYS A 69 9.44 2.78 11.32
N THR A 70 9.22 4.02 10.90
CA THR A 70 9.74 5.20 11.59
C THR A 70 8.89 5.62 12.78
N GLY A 71 7.64 5.13 12.87
CA GLY A 71 6.66 5.57 13.87
C GLY A 71 6.23 7.04 13.72
N LYS A 72 6.51 7.68 12.57
CA LYS A 72 6.25 9.11 12.33
C LYS A 72 5.31 9.31 11.14
N LEU A 73 4.75 10.52 11.05
CA LEU A 73 3.95 11.00 9.93
C LEU A 73 2.70 10.14 9.64
N LEU A 74 1.83 9.99 10.65
CA LEU A 74 0.58 9.23 10.53
C LEU A 74 -0.31 9.75 9.40
N ASP A 75 -0.38 11.07 9.17
CA ASP A 75 -1.10 11.65 8.04
C ASP A 75 -0.58 11.13 6.69
N GLY A 76 0.74 10.98 6.56
CA GLY A 76 1.37 10.45 5.35
C GLY A 76 1.07 8.97 5.15
N GLN A 77 1.19 8.17 6.22
CA GLN A 77 0.84 6.74 6.21
C GLN A 77 -0.63 6.55 5.82
N PHE A 78 -1.53 7.34 6.41
CA PHE A 78 -2.95 7.32 6.12
C PHE A 78 -3.23 7.69 4.67
N LEU A 79 -2.63 8.76 4.13
CA LEU A 79 -2.86 9.17 2.73
C LEU A 79 -2.36 8.13 1.73
N LEU A 80 -1.18 7.55 1.96
CA LEU A 80 -0.61 6.50 1.09
C LEU A 80 -1.45 5.22 1.17
N GLY A 81 -1.84 4.81 2.38
CA GLY A 81 -2.72 3.67 2.59
C GLY A 81 -4.08 3.86 1.94
N LYS A 82 -4.70 5.05 2.10
CA LYS A 82 -5.95 5.41 1.42
C LYS A 82 -5.83 5.34 -0.09
N TYR A 83 -4.79 5.93 -0.65
CA TYR A 83 -4.56 5.90 -2.09
C TYR A 83 -4.42 4.46 -2.63
N ALA A 84 -3.63 3.62 -1.96
CA ALA A 84 -3.44 2.22 -2.37
C ALA A 84 -4.72 1.39 -2.19
N ALA A 85 -5.46 1.59 -1.09
CA ALA A 85 -6.73 0.91 -0.83
C ALA A 85 -7.80 1.28 -1.87
N GLU A 86 -7.91 2.55 -2.26
CA GLU A 86 -8.82 3.01 -3.32
C GLU A 86 -8.50 2.38 -4.69
N LYS A 87 -7.26 1.95 -4.90
CA LYS A 87 -6.82 1.20 -6.08
C LYS A 87 -6.99 -0.33 -5.94
N GLY A 88 -7.61 -0.80 -4.86
CA GLY A 88 -7.92 -2.21 -4.64
C GLY A 88 -6.82 -3.01 -3.92
N ASP A 89 -5.78 -2.36 -3.38
CA ASP A 89 -4.78 -3.07 -2.58
C ASP A 89 -5.39 -3.51 -1.23
N ALA A 90 -5.47 -4.82 -1.03
CA ALA A 90 -6.13 -5.44 0.13
C ALA A 90 -5.39 -5.17 1.45
N GLU A 91 -4.06 -5.18 1.44
CA GLU A 91 -3.25 -4.93 2.64
C GLU A 91 -3.35 -3.46 3.06
N ALA A 92 -3.35 -2.56 2.09
CA ALA A 92 -3.59 -1.14 2.31
C ALA A 92 -5.00 -0.90 2.85
N ALA A 93 -6.02 -1.58 2.33
CA ALA A 93 -7.39 -1.51 2.85
C ALA A 93 -7.49 -2.01 4.30
N ARG A 94 -6.84 -3.12 4.65
CA ARG A 94 -6.75 -3.57 6.05
C ARG A 94 -6.10 -2.52 6.95
N THR A 95 -4.95 -2.00 6.52
CA THR A 95 -4.23 -0.97 7.28
C THR A 95 -5.05 0.31 7.44
N LEU A 96 -5.76 0.71 6.38
CA LEU A 96 -6.67 1.85 6.41
C LEU A 96 -7.84 1.65 7.36
N GLY A 97 -8.43 0.46 7.37
CA GLY A 97 -9.49 0.08 8.33
C GLY A 97 -9.04 0.28 9.78
N ALA A 98 -7.80 -0.05 10.12
CA ALA A 98 -7.24 0.10 11.47
C ALA A 98 -7.12 1.58 11.92
N PHE A 99 -6.97 2.52 10.99
CA PHE A 99 -7.00 3.96 11.32
C PHE A 99 -8.39 4.43 11.78
N TYR A 100 -9.45 3.77 11.30
CA TYR A 100 -10.84 4.07 11.65
C TYR A 100 -11.40 3.19 12.77
N ASP A 101 -10.82 2.01 12.97
CA ASP A 101 -11.33 0.95 13.85
C ASP A 101 -11.42 1.42 15.31
N PRO A 102 -12.63 1.44 15.91
CA PRO A 102 -12.79 1.83 17.32
C PRO A 102 -12.01 0.98 18.32
N ASP A 103 -11.64 -0.25 17.95
CA ASP A 103 -10.89 -1.14 18.84
C ASP A 103 -9.37 -0.87 18.80
N SER A 104 -8.84 -0.24 17.74
CA SER A 104 -7.41 0.14 17.63
C SER A 104 -7.14 1.64 17.62
N TRP A 105 -8.17 2.47 17.48
CA TRP A 105 -8.02 3.92 17.39
C TRP A 105 -7.57 4.52 18.72
N THR A 106 -6.48 5.28 18.66
CA THR A 106 -6.07 6.27 19.67
C THR A 106 -5.51 7.50 18.94
N LYS A 107 -5.28 8.60 19.68
CA LYS A 107 -4.65 9.80 19.11
C LYS A 107 -3.20 9.56 18.66
N GLU A 108 -2.58 8.51 19.19
CA GLU A 108 -1.20 8.11 18.90
C GLU A 108 -1.12 7.14 17.72
N THR A 109 -2.20 6.43 17.39
CA THR A 109 -2.23 5.43 16.30
C THR A 109 -2.97 5.91 15.06
N SER A 110 -3.71 7.02 15.14
CA SER A 110 -4.49 7.54 14.01
C SER A 110 -4.43 9.06 13.88
N PRO A 111 -4.33 9.60 12.65
CA PRO A 111 -4.41 11.04 12.40
C PRO A 111 -5.86 11.56 12.44
N LEU A 112 -6.86 10.69 12.58
CA LEU A 112 -8.27 11.05 12.53
C LEU A 112 -8.76 11.61 13.87
N PRO A 113 -9.72 12.55 13.87
CA PRO A 113 -10.24 13.17 15.09
C PRO A 113 -10.98 12.20 16.02
N SER A 114 -11.54 11.14 15.45
CA SER A 114 -12.24 10.07 16.17
C SER A 114 -12.26 8.79 15.34
N ALA A 115 -12.50 7.66 16.00
CA ALA A 115 -12.83 6.41 15.31
C ALA A 115 -14.11 6.55 14.47
N ASN A 116 -14.24 5.71 13.44
CA ASN A 116 -15.45 5.57 12.64
C ASN A 116 -15.68 4.08 12.30
N PRO A 117 -16.57 3.38 13.02
CA PRO A 117 -16.81 1.96 12.78
C PRO A 117 -17.29 1.63 11.36
N ILE A 118 -18.07 2.52 10.74
CA ILE A 118 -18.65 2.28 9.42
C ILE A 118 -17.56 2.34 8.34
N GLU A 119 -16.66 3.33 8.41
CA GLU A 119 -15.50 3.39 7.52
C GLU A 119 -14.55 2.20 7.77
N ALA A 120 -14.31 1.84 9.03
CA ALA A 120 -13.50 0.66 9.35
C ALA A 120 -14.09 -0.62 8.73
N ALA A 121 -15.40 -0.82 8.88
CA ALA A 121 -16.11 -1.96 8.31
C ALA A 121 -16.01 -2.01 6.79
N ARG A 122 -16.16 -0.87 6.12
CA ARG A 122 -16.02 -0.77 4.66
C ARG A 122 -14.64 -1.22 4.18
N TRP A 123 -13.58 -0.73 4.81
CA TRP A 123 -12.21 -1.05 4.42
C TRP A 123 -11.80 -2.48 4.79
N PHE A 124 -12.21 -2.96 5.96
CA PHE A 124 -12.01 -4.37 6.31
C PHE A 124 -12.82 -5.30 5.41
N LYS A 125 -14.05 -4.96 5.01
CA LYS A 125 -14.84 -5.75 4.06
C LYS A 125 -14.08 -5.91 2.73
N GLN A 126 -13.55 -4.81 2.19
CA GLN A 126 -12.76 -4.85 0.94
C GLN A 126 -11.55 -5.80 1.06
N ALA A 127 -10.78 -5.70 2.15
CA ALA A 127 -9.63 -6.58 2.38
C ALA A 127 -10.06 -8.03 2.65
N ALA A 128 -11.17 -8.23 3.38
CA ALA A 128 -11.72 -9.54 3.71
C ALA A 128 -12.21 -10.30 2.47
N GLU A 129 -12.86 -9.59 1.53
CA GLU A 129 -13.29 -10.10 0.23
C GLU A 129 -12.11 -10.52 -0.64
N ALA A 130 -10.95 -9.84 -0.50
CA ALA A 130 -9.70 -10.23 -1.14
C ALA A 130 -8.96 -11.38 -0.43
N GLY A 131 -9.52 -11.92 0.67
CA GLY A 131 -9.00 -13.09 1.37
C GLY A 131 -8.13 -12.81 2.60
N ASP A 132 -7.90 -11.54 2.98
CA ASP A 132 -7.06 -11.21 4.13
C ASP A 132 -7.70 -11.71 5.44
N ALA A 133 -7.07 -12.70 6.09
CA ALA A 133 -7.61 -13.37 7.27
C ALA A 133 -7.78 -12.44 8.49
N GLU A 134 -6.88 -11.48 8.68
CA GLU A 134 -6.98 -10.49 9.76
C GLU A 134 -8.15 -9.53 9.48
N ALA A 135 -8.32 -9.08 8.23
CA ALA A 135 -9.45 -8.25 7.85
C ALA A 135 -10.79 -9.01 7.95
N GLN A 136 -10.84 -10.29 7.60
CA GLN A 136 -12.02 -11.15 7.79
C GLN A 136 -12.42 -11.21 9.26
N TYR A 137 -11.44 -11.42 10.16
CA TYR A 137 -11.69 -11.38 11.59
C TYR A 137 -12.21 -10.02 12.05
N ARG A 138 -11.54 -8.92 11.67
CA ARG A 138 -11.94 -7.56 12.10
C ARG A 138 -13.32 -7.16 11.58
N TYR A 139 -13.61 -7.44 10.32
CA TYR A 139 -14.92 -7.20 9.75
C TYR A 139 -16.00 -8.01 10.47
N ALA A 140 -15.73 -9.28 10.78
CA ALA A 140 -16.64 -10.09 11.57
C ALA A 140 -16.88 -9.51 12.98
N MET A 141 -15.85 -9.01 13.64
CA MET A 141 -16.01 -8.38 14.96
C MET A 141 -16.86 -7.11 14.89
N LEU A 142 -16.76 -6.32 13.81
CA LEU A 142 -17.63 -5.16 13.60
C LEU A 142 -19.08 -5.59 13.33
N LEU A 143 -19.29 -6.61 12.49
CA LEU A 143 -20.61 -7.21 12.23
C LEU A 143 -21.27 -7.71 13.52
N LYS A 144 -20.54 -8.48 14.34
CA LYS A 144 -21.01 -9.00 15.64
C LYS A 144 -21.43 -7.90 16.61
N LYS A 145 -20.74 -6.74 16.55
CA LYS A 145 -21.02 -5.58 17.40
C LYS A 145 -22.11 -4.66 16.82
N GLY A 146 -22.70 -4.98 15.67
CA GLY A 146 -23.66 -4.10 14.98
C GLY A 146 -23.04 -2.79 14.53
N ARG A 147 -21.73 -2.78 14.25
CA ARG A 147 -20.93 -1.61 13.87
C ARG A 147 -20.74 -1.51 12.36
N THR A 148 -21.75 -1.94 11.60
CA THR A 148 -21.78 -1.99 10.15
C THR A 148 -23.16 -1.56 9.65
N ASP A 149 -23.27 -1.16 8.38
CA ASP A 149 -24.57 -0.85 7.76
C ASP A 149 -25.36 -2.10 7.32
N GLU A 150 -24.81 -3.30 7.55
CA GLU A 150 -25.45 -4.58 7.19
C GLU A 150 -26.51 -4.99 8.24
N ALA A 151 -27.73 -5.27 7.78
CA ALA A 151 -28.86 -5.64 8.64
C ALA A 151 -28.69 -7.02 9.32
N ASP A 152 -28.12 -7.99 8.61
CA ASP A 152 -27.93 -9.38 9.08
C ASP A 152 -26.50 -9.61 9.63
N GLY A 153 -25.99 -8.63 10.37
CA GLY A 153 -24.60 -8.59 10.86
C GLY A 153 -24.19 -9.85 11.65
N PRO A 154 -24.94 -10.29 12.67
CA PRO A 154 -24.56 -11.43 13.50
C PRO A 154 -24.40 -12.75 12.73
N GLU A 155 -25.32 -13.07 11.82
CA GLU A 155 -25.26 -14.27 10.99
C GLU A 155 -24.05 -14.23 10.04
N GLN A 156 -23.80 -13.07 9.42
CA GLN A 156 -22.65 -12.87 8.54
C GLN A 156 -21.32 -12.95 9.30
N SER A 157 -21.27 -12.48 10.55
CA SER A 157 -20.06 -12.53 11.37
C SER A 157 -19.51 -13.96 11.50
N VAL A 158 -20.37 -14.96 11.74
CA VAL A 158 -19.92 -16.35 11.92
C VAL A 158 -19.28 -16.89 10.64
N ALA A 159 -19.83 -16.53 9.48
CA ALA A 159 -19.28 -16.93 8.18
C ALA A 159 -17.89 -16.32 7.94
N TRP A 160 -17.69 -15.05 8.28
CA TRP A 160 -16.39 -14.39 8.15
C TRP A 160 -15.36 -14.90 9.16
N LEU A 161 -15.76 -15.16 10.41
CA LEU A 161 -14.90 -15.81 11.41
C LEU A 161 -14.45 -17.18 10.95
N ARG A 162 -15.34 -17.98 10.34
CA ARG A 162 -14.99 -19.30 9.80
C ARG A 162 -13.94 -19.18 8.69
N LYS A 163 -14.12 -18.26 7.74
CA LYS A 163 -13.12 -18.00 6.69
C LYS A 163 -11.74 -17.64 7.28
N ALA A 164 -11.70 -16.79 8.30
CA ALA A 164 -10.44 -16.43 8.96
C ALA A 164 -9.83 -17.63 9.71
N ALA A 165 -10.65 -18.39 10.43
CA ALA A 165 -10.23 -19.57 11.19
C ALA A 165 -9.69 -20.69 10.29
N ASP A 166 -10.30 -20.91 9.12
CA ASP A 166 -9.87 -21.87 8.10
C ASP A 166 -8.47 -21.51 7.54
N GLN A 167 -8.11 -20.23 7.56
CA GLN A 167 -6.78 -19.72 7.23
C GLN A 167 -5.80 -19.76 8.42
N GLY A 168 -6.21 -20.31 9.56
CA GLY A 168 -5.38 -20.43 10.76
C GLY A 168 -5.42 -19.21 11.69
N HIS A 169 -6.36 -18.27 11.52
CA HIS A 169 -6.44 -17.09 12.38
C HIS A 169 -6.91 -17.45 13.80
N GLU A 170 -5.98 -17.44 14.76
CA GLU A 170 -6.21 -17.95 16.13
C GLU A 170 -7.30 -17.20 16.89
N ALA A 171 -7.36 -15.87 16.78
CA ALA A 171 -8.42 -15.10 17.43
C ALA A 171 -9.80 -15.36 16.83
N ALA A 172 -9.86 -15.80 15.56
CA ALA A 172 -11.12 -16.15 14.91
C ALA A 172 -11.60 -17.53 15.38
N LYS A 173 -10.70 -18.52 15.47
CA LYS A 173 -10.98 -19.84 16.07
C LYS A 173 -11.56 -19.69 17.48
N LYS A 174 -10.86 -18.94 18.34
CA LYS A 174 -11.31 -18.68 19.71
C LYS A 174 -12.68 -18.00 19.76
N ALA A 175 -12.95 -17.07 18.85
CA ALA A 175 -14.22 -16.37 18.77
C ALA A 175 -15.39 -17.27 18.35
N LEU A 176 -15.12 -18.35 17.59
CA LEU A 176 -16.11 -19.39 17.24
C LEU A 176 -16.35 -20.38 18.37
N ASP A 177 -15.32 -20.66 19.18
CA ASP A 177 -15.41 -21.59 20.31
C ASP A 177 -16.11 -21.00 21.54
N THR A 178 -16.35 -19.68 21.54
CA THR A 178 -17.04 -19.00 22.64
C THR A 178 -18.55 -19.06 22.39
N PRO A 179 -19.33 -19.70 23.29
CA PRO A 179 -20.78 -19.88 23.12
C PRO A 179 -21.57 -18.56 23.18
#